data_AF-A0A1W0X396-F1
#
_entry.id   AF-A0A1W0X396-F1
#
_cell.length_a   1.000
_cell.length_b   1.000
_cell.length_c   1.000
_cell.angle_alpha   90.00
_cell.angle_beta   90.00
_cell.angle_gamma   90.00
#
_symmetry.space_group_name_H-M   'P 1'
#
loop_
_entity.id
_entity.type
_entity.pdbx_description
1 polymer ?
#
loop_
_entity_poly.entity_id
_entity_poly.type
_entity_poly.pdbx_seq_one_letter_code
_entity_poly.pdbx_strand_id
1 'polypeptide(L)'
;METTPTGTEIHHVPLTRLFSYEDAKDANETVYELSVKHPLLSKFKWTNEFIAAAAGFEALKYYENHLINSDELPPRTCAEMDELLTQFATAEVDNIFQIQTLHHGSPAKTKILAAEQARTFAKQKYGGGTGPEGQNN
;
A
#
# COMPACT_ATOMS: atom_id res chain seq x y z
N MET A 1 10.06 -46.54 20.93
CA MET A 1 9.11 -45.86 20.02
C MET A 1 9.55 -44.41 19.96
N GLU A 2 10.42 -44.09 19.01
CA GLU A 2 10.96 -42.75 18.81
C GLU A 2 9.98 -41.96 17.94
N THR A 3 9.41 -40.89 18.47
CA THR A 3 8.62 -39.93 17.69
C THR A 3 9.56 -38.86 17.17
N THR A 4 9.91 -38.95 15.89
CA THR A 4 10.54 -37.88 15.12
C THR A 4 9.59 -36.69 15.06
N PRO A 5 9.98 -35.46 15.46
CA PRO A 5 9.26 -34.28 15.04
C PRO A 5 9.65 -33.94 13.60
N THR A 6 8.70 -34.20 12.71
CA THR A 6 8.65 -33.79 11.31
C THR A 6 8.91 -32.29 11.16
N GLY A 7 9.89 -31.99 10.31
CA GLY A 7 10.02 -30.79 9.48
C GLY A 7 9.47 -29.47 10.04
N THR A 8 10.36 -28.65 10.59
CA THR A 8 10.14 -27.21 10.69
C THR A 8 9.89 -26.66 9.30
N GLU A 9 8.62 -26.40 9.02
CA GLU A 9 8.12 -25.64 7.88
C GLU A 9 8.90 -24.32 7.85
N ILE A 10 9.78 -24.17 6.86
CA ILE A 10 10.43 -22.89 6.60
C ILE A 10 9.33 -21.99 6.04
N HIS A 11 8.70 -21.23 6.93
CA HIS A 11 7.89 -20.09 6.55
C HIS A 11 8.80 -19.15 5.74
N HIS A 12 8.67 -19.20 4.42
CA HIS A 12 9.17 -18.15 3.56
C HIS A 12 8.46 -16.86 3.94
N VAL A 13 9.07 -16.08 4.82
CA VAL A 13 8.69 -14.69 5.04
C VAL A 13 9.17 -13.93 3.80
N PRO A 14 8.29 -13.43 2.92
CA PRO A 14 8.75 -12.56 1.85
C PRO A 14 9.41 -11.32 2.48
N LEU A 15 10.53 -10.89 1.88
CA LEU A 15 11.52 -9.97 2.45
C LEU A 15 11.07 -8.50 2.61
N THR A 16 9.77 -8.21 2.72
CA THR A 16 9.26 -6.85 2.88
C THR A 16 7.99 -6.83 3.73
N ARG A 17 8.08 -6.28 4.94
CA ARG A 17 6.95 -6.14 5.86
C ARG A 17 6.04 -5.00 5.39
N LEU A 18 4.84 -5.33 4.94
CA LEU A 18 3.77 -4.36 4.74
C LEU A 18 3.29 -3.83 6.09
N PHE A 19 2.88 -2.56 6.11
CA PHE A 19 2.36 -1.88 7.30
C PHE A 19 0.90 -2.29 7.54
N SER A 20 0.45 -2.20 8.79
CA SER A 20 -0.99 -2.26 9.08
C SER A 20 -1.69 -1.00 8.53
N TYR A 21 -3.03 -1.02 8.47
CA TYR A 21 -3.78 0.16 8.02
C TYR A 21 -3.51 1.38 8.90
N GLU A 22 -3.52 1.22 10.22
CA GLU A 22 -3.24 2.30 11.17
C GLU A 22 -1.79 2.79 11.05
N ASP A 23 -0.81 1.88 10.97
CA ASP A 23 0.60 2.30 10.81
C ASP A 23 0.82 3.05 9.48
N ALA A 24 0.11 2.67 8.41
CA ALA A 24 0.21 3.32 7.12
C ALA A 24 -0.50 4.68 7.09
N LYS A 25 -1.60 4.82 7.83
CA LYS A 25 -2.26 6.11 8.09
C LYS A 25 -1.32 7.05 8.84
N ASP A 26 -0.69 6.57 9.92
CA ASP A 26 0.27 7.36 10.70
C ASP A 26 1.49 7.75 9.87
N ALA A 27 1.98 6.85 9.01
CA ALA A 27 3.06 7.14 8.06
C ALA A 27 2.65 8.23 7.06
N ASN A 28 1.45 8.14 6.48
CA ASN A 28 0.90 9.16 5.58
C ASN A 28 0.79 10.52 6.28
N GLU A 29 0.18 10.57 7.47
CA GLU A 29 0.06 11.80 8.25
C GLU A 29 1.44 12.42 8.55
N THR A 30 2.42 11.60 8.93
CA THR A 30 3.80 12.06 9.16
C THR A 30 4.43 12.66 7.90
N VAL A 31 4.27 12.03 6.73
CA VAL A 31 4.80 12.54 5.46
C VAL A 31 4.21 13.92 5.14
N TYR A 32 2.90 14.06 5.27
CA TYR A 32 2.18 15.29 4.92
C TYR A 32 2.32 16.40 5.97
N GLU A 33 2.40 16.09 7.26
CA GLU A 33 2.70 17.08 8.29
C GLU A 33 4.10 17.67 8.12
N LEU A 34 5.07 16.83 7.76
CA LEU A 34 6.44 17.26 7.53
C LEU A 34 6.60 17.98 6.19
N SER A 35 5.79 17.65 5.17
CA SER A 35 5.79 18.38 3.89
C SER A 35 5.37 19.83 4.03
N VAL A 36 4.37 20.13 4.87
CA VAL A 36 3.98 21.50 5.23
C VAL A 36 5.12 22.23 5.97
N LYS A 37 5.96 21.49 6.71
CA LYS A 37 7.11 22.01 7.48
C LYS A 37 8.43 21.78 6.72
N HIS A 38 8.48 22.21 5.46
CA HIS A 38 9.59 22.09 4.50
C HIS A 38 11.04 22.05 5.08
N PRO A 39 11.45 22.89 6.07
CA PRO A 39 12.81 22.84 6.62
C PRO A 39 13.16 21.57 7.39
N LEU A 40 12.17 20.73 7.76
CA LEU A 40 12.37 19.52 8.55
C LEU A 40 12.49 18.24 7.71
N LEU A 41 11.94 18.22 6.48
CA LEU A 41 11.97 17.04 5.61
C LEU A 41 13.39 16.57 5.29
N SER A 42 14.33 17.50 5.09
CA SER A 42 15.73 17.18 4.81
C SER A 42 16.48 16.59 6.01
N LYS A 43 15.89 16.59 7.22
CA LYS A 43 16.55 16.04 8.41
C LYS A 43 16.18 14.59 8.71
N PHE A 44 15.12 14.06 8.08
CA PHE A 44 14.64 12.71 8.31
C PHE A 44 14.90 11.81 7.10
N LYS A 45 15.50 10.65 7.36
CA LYS A 45 15.67 9.59 6.36
C LYS A 45 14.54 8.58 6.54
N TRP A 46 13.69 8.45 5.55
CA TRP A 46 12.64 7.42 5.55
C TRP A 46 13.09 6.17 4.81
N THR A 47 12.59 5.02 5.26
CA THR A 47 12.80 3.73 4.57
C THR A 47 11.86 3.60 3.38
N ASN A 48 12.17 2.69 2.46
CA ASN A 48 11.27 2.39 1.33
C ASN A 48 9.91 1.90 1.83
N GLU A 49 9.91 1.08 2.88
CA GLU A 49 8.72 0.50 3.48
C GLU A 49 7.83 1.60 4.12
N PHE A 50 8.42 2.61 4.76
CA PHE A 50 7.68 3.74 5.31
C PHE A 50 7.06 4.61 4.22
N ILE A 51 7.82 4.93 3.17
CA ILE A 51 7.29 5.71 2.03
C ILE A 51 6.20 4.91 1.30
N ALA A 52 6.41 3.61 1.13
CA ALA A 52 5.43 2.73 0.51
C ALA A 52 4.13 2.64 1.33
N ALA A 53 4.23 2.59 2.66
CA ALA A 53 3.07 2.62 3.55
C ALA A 53 2.27 3.92 3.35
N ALA A 54 2.94 5.07 3.43
CA ALA A 54 2.33 6.38 3.23
C ALA A 54 1.68 6.53 1.85
N ALA A 55 2.39 6.13 0.79
CA ALA A 55 1.92 6.22 -0.59
C ALA A 55 0.77 5.25 -0.87
N GLY A 56 0.84 4.02 -0.35
CA GLY A 56 -0.22 3.03 -0.51
C GLY A 56 -1.52 3.44 0.17
N PHE A 57 -1.42 4.11 1.32
CA PHE A 57 -2.58 4.69 2.01
C PHE A 57 -3.20 5.85 1.21
N GLU A 58 -2.39 6.77 0.69
CA GLU A 58 -2.88 7.87 -0.15
C GLU A 58 -3.53 7.35 -1.44
N ALA A 59 -2.95 6.33 -2.05
CA ALA A 59 -3.49 5.70 -3.25
C ALA A 59 -4.89 5.13 -3.03
N LEU A 60 -5.16 4.54 -1.86
CA LEU A 60 -6.49 4.08 -1.49
C LEU A 60 -7.47 5.26 -1.36
N LYS A 61 -7.04 6.38 -0.75
CA LYS A 61 -7.87 7.59 -0.67
C LYS A 61 -8.19 8.16 -2.06
N TYR A 62 -7.21 8.19 -2.96
CA TYR A 62 -7.44 8.62 -4.34
C TYR A 62 -8.41 7.70 -5.07
N TYR A 63 -8.28 6.39 -4.89
CA TYR A 63 -9.23 5.44 -5.42
C TYR A 63 -10.64 5.66 -4.88
N GLU A 64 -10.81 5.82 -3.57
CA GLU A 64 -12.10 6.12 -2.95
C GLU A 64 -12.70 7.42 -3.45
N ASN A 65 -11.87 8.46 -3.59
CA ASN A 65 -12.30 9.73 -4.16
C ASN A 65 -12.68 9.58 -5.64
N HIS A 66 -11.97 8.76 -6.41
CA HIS A 66 -12.32 8.43 -7.79
C HIS A 66 -13.69 7.76 -7.86
N LEU A 67 -13.99 6.80 -6.96
CA LEU A 67 -15.31 6.16 -6.89
C LEU A 67 -16.45 7.15 -6.61
N ILE A 68 -16.20 8.17 -5.78
CA ILE A 68 -17.21 9.17 -5.41
C ILE A 68 -17.46 10.17 -6.53
N ASN A 69 -16.41 10.56 -7.26
CA ASN A 69 -16.47 11.65 -8.24
C ASN A 69 -16.60 11.19 -9.70
N SER A 70 -16.51 9.88 -9.97
CA SER A 70 -16.69 9.37 -11.33
C SER A 70 -18.19 9.22 -11.63
N ASP A 71 -18.63 9.80 -12.74
CA ASP A 71 -19.92 9.48 -13.37
C ASP A 71 -19.88 8.08 -14.03
N GLU A 72 -18.70 7.46 -14.11
CA GLU A 72 -18.53 6.09 -14.56
C GLU A 72 -18.94 5.10 -13.45
N LEU A 73 -19.45 3.93 -13.86
CA LEU A 73 -19.78 2.85 -12.94
C LEU A 73 -18.55 2.47 -12.10
N PRO A 74 -18.73 2.04 -10.84
CA PRO A 74 -17.61 1.54 -10.04
C PRO A 74 -16.84 0.47 -10.84
N PRO A 75 -15.51 0.38 -10.65
CA PRO A 75 -14.67 -0.55 -11.39
C PRO A 75 -15.30 -1.93 -11.34
N ARG A 76 -15.52 -2.48 -12.54
CA ARG A 76 -16.35 -3.65 -12.77
C ARG A 76 -15.66 -4.92 -12.27
N THR A 77 -14.33 -4.86 -12.14
CA THR A 77 -13.47 -6.01 -11.85
C THR A 77 -12.36 -5.69 -10.85
N CYS A 78 -11.88 -6.71 -10.15
CA CYS A 78 -10.69 -6.60 -9.30
C CYS A 78 -9.43 -6.17 -10.09
N ALA A 79 -9.37 -6.47 -11.39
CA ALA A 79 -8.23 -6.11 -12.24
C ALA A 79 -8.17 -4.58 -12.47
N GLU A 80 -9.31 -3.95 -12.76
CA GLU A 80 -9.39 -2.49 -12.93
C GLU A 80 -9.06 -1.76 -11.62
N MET A 81 -9.55 -2.26 -10.49
CA MET A 81 -9.17 -1.74 -9.16
C MET A 81 -7.66 -1.85 -8.92
N ASP A 82 -7.06 -3.03 -9.15
CA ASP A 82 -5.63 -3.25 -8.95
C ASP A 82 -4.79 -2.32 -9.86
N GLU A 83 -5.23 -2.09 -11.10
CA GLU A 83 -4.59 -1.16 -12.04
C GLU A 83 -4.62 0.29 -11.53
N LEU A 84 -5.80 0.81 -11.17
CA LEU A 84 -5.95 2.19 -10.66
C LEU A 84 -5.13 2.41 -9.39
N LEU A 85 -5.21 1.49 -8.42
CA LEU A 85 -4.42 1.58 -7.19
C LEU A 85 -2.92 1.60 -7.46
N THR A 86 -2.46 0.86 -8.47
CA THR A 86 -1.05 0.87 -8.87
C THR A 86 -0.65 2.21 -9.47
N GLN A 87 -1.48 2.77 -10.35
CA GLN A 87 -1.22 4.06 -10.95
C GLN A 87 -1.14 5.16 -9.88
N PHE A 88 -2.10 5.20 -8.94
CA PHE A 88 -2.08 6.16 -7.84
C PHE A 88 -0.90 5.96 -6.89
N ALA A 89 -0.58 4.72 -6.50
CA ALA A 89 0.53 4.44 -5.61
C ALA A 89 1.88 4.82 -6.22
N THR A 90 2.08 4.54 -7.52
CA THR A 90 3.32 4.86 -8.22
C THR A 90 3.53 6.37 -8.37
N ALA A 91 2.47 7.10 -8.71
CA ALA A 91 2.48 8.56 -8.78
C ALA A 91 2.78 9.20 -7.43
N GLU A 92 2.21 8.67 -6.35
CA GLU A 92 2.45 9.23 -5.01
C GLU A 92 3.86 8.95 -4.51
N VAL A 93 4.46 7.79 -4.82
CA VAL A 93 5.87 7.56 -4.53
C VAL A 93 6.77 8.58 -5.24
N ASP A 94 6.48 8.91 -6.50
CA ASP A 94 7.24 9.93 -7.24
C ASP A 94 7.11 11.32 -6.59
N ASN A 95 5.92 11.69 -6.13
CA ASN A 95 5.66 12.92 -5.39
C ASN A 95 6.47 12.97 -4.07
N ILE A 96 6.44 11.91 -3.26
CA ILE A 96 7.18 11.85 -1.99
C ILE A 96 8.70 11.93 -2.22
N PHE A 97 9.20 11.29 -3.28
CA PHE A 97 10.62 11.36 -3.63
C PHE A 97 11.04 12.73 -4.17
N GLN A 98 10.13 13.47 -4.81
CA GLN A 98 10.38 14.84 -5.25
C GLN A 98 10.53 15.80 -4.05
N ILE A 99 9.70 15.63 -3.02
CA ILE A 99 9.74 16.48 -1.81
C ILE A 99 10.87 16.09 -0.84
N GLN A 100 11.26 14.80 -0.80
CA GLN A 100 12.30 14.30 0.11
C GLN A 100 13.67 14.24 -0.57
N THR A 101 14.48 15.29 -0.37
CA THR A 101 15.81 15.42 -0.97
C THR A 101 16.89 14.49 -0.38
N LEU A 102 16.64 13.87 0.78
CA LEU A 102 17.56 12.94 1.45
C LEU A 102 16.91 11.57 1.62
N HIS A 103 16.95 10.76 0.56
CA HIS A 103 16.48 9.38 0.56
C HIS A 103 17.61 8.43 0.12
N HIS A 104 17.75 7.27 0.79
CA HIS A 104 18.75 6.22 0.48
C HIS A 104 18.09 4.93 -0.03
N GLY A 105 17.09 5.09 -0.88
CA GLY A 105 16.18 4.03 -1.29
C GLY A 105 16.22 3.73 -2.78
N SER A 106 15.29 2.87 -3.20
CA SER A 106 15.08 2.56 -4.62
C SER A 106 13.64 2.93 -4.96
N PRO A 107 13.41 3.96 -5.80
CA PRO A 107 12.06 4.34 -6.21
C PRO A 107 11.29 3.15 -6.79
N ALA A 108 11.98 2.29 -7.55
CA ALA A 108 11.38 1.09 -8.14
C ALA A 108 10.89 0.09 -7.08
N LYS A 109 11.70 -0.19 -6.04
CA LYS A 109 11.28 -1.06 -4.93
C LYS A 109 10.10 -0.45 -4.17
N THR A 110 10.17 0.85 -3.87
CA THR A 110 9.12 1.55 -3.13
C THR A 110 7.79 1.56 -3.89
N LYS A 111 7.81 1.75 -5.20
CA LYS A 111 6.63 1.68 -6.07
C LYS A 111 5.92 0.33 -6.01
N ILE A 112 6.69 -0.76 -6.08
CA ILE A 112 6.16 -2.13 -5.98
C ILE A 112 5.47 -2.33 -4.62
N LEU A 113 6.13 -1.92 -3.54
CA LEU A 113 5.59 -2.04 -2.18
C LEU A 113 4.36 -1.16 -1.96
N ALA A 114 4.34 0.07 -2.48
CA ALA A 114 3.20 0.97 -2.35
C ALA A 114 1.97 0.42 -3.06
N ALA A 115 2.16 -0.14 -4.26
CA ALA A 115 1.07 -0.80 -4.99
C ALA A 115 0.56 -2.03 -4.25
N GLU A 116 1.46 -2.87 -3.71
CA GLU A 116 1.08 -4.04 -2.91
C GLU A 116 0.30 -3.65 -1.65
N GLN A 117 0.74 -2.59 -0.97
CA GLN A 117 0.11 -2.02 0.21
C GLN A 117 -1.33 -1.52 -0.11
N ALA A 118 -1.48 -0.72 -1.17
CA ALA A 118 -2.77 -0.18 -1.60
C ALA A 118 -3.76 -1.28 -1.96
N ARG A 119 -3.32 -2.27 -2.75
CA ARG A 119 -4.14 -3.43 -3.14
C ARG A 119 -4.53 -4.28 -1.93
N THR A 120 -3.63 -4.46 -0.97
CA THR A 120 -3.93 -5.20 0.27
C THR A 120 -5.04 -4.51 1.06
N PHE A 121 -4.97 -3.19 1.23
CA PHE A 121 -6.03 -2.44 1.91
C PHE A 121 -7.35 -2.49 1.16
N ALA A 122 -7.32 -2.31 -0.15
CA ALA A 122 -8.53 -2.41 -0.97
C ALA A 122 -9.15 -3.80 -0.91
N LYS A 123 -8.35 -4.88 -0.95
CA LYS A 123 -8.85 -6.26 -0.78
C LYS A 123 -9.43 -6.50 0.60
N GLN A 124 -8.84 -5.96 1.66
CA GLN A 124 -9.43 -6.05 3.01
C GLN A 124 -10.77 -5.31 3.10
N LYS A 125 -10.88 -4.14 2.45
CA LYS A 125 -12.08 -3.28 2.51
C LYS A 125 -13.21 -3.74 1.58
N TYR A 126 -12.88 -4.18 0.36
CA TYR A 126 -13.83 -4.49 -0.71
C TYR A 126 -13.86 -5.98 -1.10
N GLY A 127 -12.78 -6.72 -0.86
CA GLY A 127 -12.67 -8.15 -1.13
C GLY A 127 -13.28 -9.05 -0.04
N GLY A 128 -13.79 -8.48 1.06
CA GLY A 128 -14.51 -9.18 2.12
C GLY A 128 -15.97 -9.53 1.79
N GLY A 129 -16.40 -9.37 0.54
CA GLY A 129 -17.72 -9.80 0.10
C GLY A 129 -17.73 -11.31 -0.18
N THR A 130 -18.53 -12.05 0.57
CA THR A 130 -19.34 -13.13 0.00
C THR A 130 -20.00 -12.64 -1.29
N GLY A 131 -19.33 -12.80 -2.43
CA GLY A 131 -19.94 -12.75 -3.76
C GLY A 131 -20.83 -13.99 -3.99
N PRO A 132 -21.72 -13.99 -4.99
CA PRO A 132 -22.82 -14.94 -5.13
C PRO A 132 -22.41 -16.35 -5.62
N GLU A 133 -21.43 -16.97 -4.97
CA GLU A 133 -21.11 -18.41 -5.09
C GLU A 133 -21.42 -19.19 -3.80
N GLY A 134 -22.33 -18.66 -2.97
CA GLY A 134 -22.93 -19.35 -1.82
C GLY A 134 -24.32 -19.95 -2.11
N GLN A 135 -24.75 -19.96 -3.37
CA GLN A 135 -25.87 -20.76 -3.84
C GLN A 135 -25.32 -21.66 -4.94
N ASN A 136 -25.03 -22.92 -4.62
CA ASN A 136 -25.12 -24.05 -5.54
C ASN A 136 -25.03 -25.37 -4.76
N ASN A 137 -26.23 -25.91 -4.53
CA ASN A 137 -26.63 -27.28 -4.18
C ASN A 137 -26.40 -27.80 -2.75
#